data_AF-A0A5X6P770-F1
#
_entry.id   AF-A0A5X6P770-F1
#
_cell.length_a   1.000
_cell.length_b   1.000
_cell.length_c   1.000
_cell.angle_alpha   90.00
_cell.angle_beta   90.00
_cell.angle_gamma   90.00
#
_symmetry.space_group_name_H-M   'P 1'
#
loop_
_entity.id
_entity.type
_entity.pdbx_description
1 polymer ?
#
loop_
_entity_poly.entity_id
_entity_poly.type
_entity_poly.pdbx_seq_one_letter_code
_entity_poly.pdbx_strand_id
1 'polypeptide(L)'
;VPITDLWGGKLSYIGFTNFDWGSDLGDDPNRTSNSIASSHILALNYDHWHYSVVARYFHNGGQWQNGAKLNWGDGDFSAKSTGWGGYLVVGYNF
;
A
#
# COMPACT_ATOMS: atom_id res chain seq x y z
N VAL A 1 -5.28 5.38 -15.91
CA VAL A 1 -6.36 5.49 -16.91
C VAL A 1 -7.27 6.66 -16.56
N PRO A 2 -7.58 7.53 -17.53
CA PRO A 2 -8.59 8.58 -17.37
C PRO A 2 -9.97 7.98 -17.05
N ILE A 3 -10.78 8.67 -16.24
CA ILE A 3 -12.17 8.28 -15.95
C ILE A 3 -13.14 9.31 -16.55
N THR A 4 -13.16 10.53 -16.00
CA THR A 4 -14.10 11.60 -16.38
C THR A 4 -13.62 12.94 -15.83
N ASP A 5 -14.27 14.03 -16.23
CA ASP A 5 -14.25 15.27 -15.48
C ASP A 5 -15.22 15.20 -14.29
N LEU A 6 -14.80 15.71 -13.13
CA LEU A 6 -15.57 15.74 -11.89
C LEU A 6 -15.23 17.02 -11.10
N TRP A 7 -16.24 17.77 -10.65
CA TRP A 7 -16.07 18.99 -9.84
C TRP A 7 -15.04 20.00 -10.40
N GLY A 8 -14.99 20.13 -11.73
CA GLY A 8 -14.06 21.02 -12.43
C GLY A 8 -12.62 20.51 -12.55
N GLY A 9 -12.32 19.31 -12.06
CA GLY A 9 -11.03 18.63 -12.23
C GLY A 9 -11.14 17.36 -13.07
N LYS A 10 -9.99 16.79 -13.42
CA LYS A 10 -9.86 15.53 -14.18
C LYS A 10 -9.65 14.36 -13.23
N LEU A 11 -10.66 13.49 -13.13
CA LEU A 11 -10.60 12.27 -12.34
C LEU A 11 -9.93 11.15 -13.14
N SER A 12 -8.98 10.46 -12.50
CA SER A 12 -8.29 9.32 -13.07
C SER A 12 -8.06 8.23 -12.03
N TYR A 13 -7.89 7.00 -12.52
CA TYR A 13 -7.46 5.86 -11.71
C TYR A 13 -6.03 5.45 -12.06
N ILE A 14 -5.21 5.20 -11.06
CA ILE A 14 -3.85 4.66 -11.19
C ILE A 14 -3.78 3.38 -10.36
N GLY A 15 -3.28 2.31 -10.96
CA GLY A 15 -3.09 1.03 -10.29
C GLY A 15 -1.71 0.49 -10.57
N PHE A 16 -1.04 -0.01 -9.54
CA PHE A 16 0.22 -0.74 -9.68
C PHE A 16 0.37 -1.75 -8.55
N THR A 17 1.07 -2.84 -8.84
CA THR A 17 1.29 -3.92 -7.88
C THR A 17 2.74 -4.39 -7.97
N ASN A 18 3.39 -4.52 -6.82
CA ASN A 18 4.66 -5.21 -6.70
C ASN A 18 4.40 -6.63 -6.21
N PHE A 19 4.91 -7.60 -6.96
CA PHE A 19 4.98 -9.00 -6.57
C PHE A 19 6.45 -9.33 -6.34
N ASP A 20 6.80 -9.60 -5.10
CA ASP A 20 8.17 -9.93 -4.70
C ASP A 20 8.18 -11.39 -4.24
N TRP A 21 9.09 -12.21 -4.76
CA TRP A 21 9.20 -13.63 -4.42
C TRP A 21 10.64 -14.11 -4.54
N GLY A 22 10.92 -15.28 -3.94
CA GLY A 22 12.22 -15.93 -4.03
C GLY A 22 13.28 -15.36 -3.10
N SER A 23 12.90 -14.60 -2.08
CA SER A 23 13.82 -14.14 -1.05
C SER A 23 14.15 -15.26 -0.05
N ASP A 24 15.41 -15.30 0.36
CA ASP A 24 15.96 -16.13 1.43
C ASP A 24 15.49 -15.73 2.84
N LEU A 25 14.93 -14.52 3.02
CA LEU A 25 14.35 -14.11 4.31
C LEU A 25 13.26 -15.07 4.81
N GLY A 26 12.63 -15.87 3.94
CA GLY A 26 11.66 -16.88 4.38
C GLY A 26 12.26 -17.99 5.25
N ASP A 27 13.58 -18.14 5.25
CA ASP A 27 14.30 -19.10 6.10
C ASP A 27 14.46 -18.58 7.54
N ASP A 28 14.27 -17.26 7.76
CA ASP A 28 14.32 -16.64 9.07
C ASP A 28 12.97 -16.69 9.82
N PRO A 29 12.96 -16.82 11.15
CA PRO A 29 11.73 -16.80 11.93
C PRO A 29 10.90 -15.52 11.74
N ASN A 30 9.57 -15.67 11.63
CA ASN A 30 8.60 -14.58 11.50
C ASN A 30 8.67 -13.78 10.19
N ARG A 31 9.41 -14.27 9.20
CA ARG A 31 9.62 -13.62 7.89
C ARG A 31 9.02 -14.49 6.77
N THR A 32 8.94 -13.94 5.55
CA THR A 32 8.42 -14.66 4.37
C THR A 32 9.32 -14.49 3.16
N SER A 33 9.37 -15.52 2.31
CA SER A 33 10.11 -15.49 1.03
C SER A 33 9.43 -14.66 -0.06
N ASN A 34 8.23 -14.15 0.21
CA ASN A 34 7.43 -13.36 -0.72
C ASN A 34 6.67 -12.23 -0.03
N SER A 35 6.29 -11.22 -0.81
CA SER A 35 5.47 -10.08 -0.41
C SER A 35 4.67 -9.55 -1.60
N ILE A 36 3.50 -8.96 -1.34
CA ILE A 36 2.74 -8.21 -2.33
C ILE A 36 2.37 -6.86 -1.74
N ALA A 37 2.57 -5.80 -2.52
CA ALA A 37 2.03 -4.47 -2.24
C ALA A 37 1.28 -3.96 -3.47
N SER A 38 -0.05 -3.90 -3.39
CA SER A 38 -0.93 -3.46 -4.47
C SER A 38 -1.57 -2.12 -4.14
N SER A 39 -1.48 -1.14 -5.03
CA SER A 39 -2.00 0.22 -4.83
C SER A 39 -3.10 0.53 -5.83
N HIS A 40 -4.17 1.13 -5.33
CA HIS A 40 -5.33 1.61 -6.08
C HIS A 40 -5.52 3.09 -5.74
N ILE A 41 -5.38 3.96 -6.72
CA ILE A 41 -5.36 5.41 -6.52
C ILE A 41 -6.49 6.04 -7.33
N LEU A 42 -7.34 6.82 -6.67
CA LEU A 42 -8.22 7.78 -7.32
C LEU A 42 -7.62 9.17 -7.16
N ALA A 43 -7.29 9.81 -8.27
CA ALA A 43 -6.64 11.11 -8.31
C ALA A 43 -7.53 12.13 -9.05
N LEU A 44 -7.82 13.25 -8.37
CA LEU A 44 -8.54 14.40 -8.90
C LEU A 44 -7.55 15.54 -9.15
N ASN A 45 -7.34 15.89 -10.41
CA ASN A 45 -6.32 16.85 -10.84
C ASN A 45 -6.95 18.12 -11.41
N TYR A 46 -6.51 19.28 -10.92
CA TYR A 46 -6.78 20.60 -11.49
C TYR A 46 -5.54 21.10 -12.25
N ASP A 47 -5.54 22.37 -12.64
CA ASP A 47 -4.42 23.01 -13.34
C ASP A 47 -3.11 22.89 -12.53
N HIS A 48 -3.20 23.10 -11.22
CA HIS A 48 -2.06 22.93 -10.31
C HIS A 48 -2.35 22.02 -9.12
N TRP A 49 -3.48 22.21 -8.44
CA TRP A 49 -3.82 21.40 -7.27
C TRP A 49 -4.22 19.98 -7.66
N HIS A 50 -3.85 19.00 -6.84
CA HIS A 50 -4.33 17.64 -6.96
C HIS A 50 -4.61 17.00 -5.60
N TYR A 51 -5.61 16.13 -5.58
CA TYR A 51 -6.06 15.38 -4.42
C TYR A 51 -6.09 13.90 -4.78
N SER A 52 -5.56 13.03 -3.94
CA SER A 52 -5.62 11.58 -4.18
C SER A 52 -6.03 10.79 -2.94
N VAL A 53 -6.89 9.80 -3.17
CA VAL A 53 -7.19 8.74 -2.21
C VAL A 53 -6.50 7.48 -2.68
N VAL A 54 -5.70 6.86 -1.81
CA VAL A 54 -4.97 5.63 -2.10
C VAL A 54 -5.48 4.53 -1.18
N ALA A 55 -6.00 3.45 -1.76
CA ALA A 55 -6.19 2.19 -1.07
C ALA A 55 -5.02 1.27 -1.41
N ARG A 56 -4.29 0.81 -0.39
CA ARG A 56 -3.15 -0.11 -0.56
C ARG A 56 -3.42 -1.42 0.15
N TYR A 57 -3.35 -2.51 -0.58
CA TYR A 57 -3.39 -3.86 -0.04
C TYR A 57 -1.98 -4.40 0.11
N PHE A 58 -1.76 -5.10 1.22
CA PHE A 58 -0.54 -5.85 1.47
C PHE A 58 -0.87 -7.32 1.70
N HIS A 59 0.00 -8.19 1.19
CA HIS A 59 0.12 -9.58 1.60
C HIS A 59 1.56 -9.81 2.06
N ASN A 60 1.73 -10.19 3.32
CA ASN A 60 3.04 -10.25 3.98
C ASN A 60 3.85 -8.97 3.77
N GLY A 61 3.25 -7.81 4.00
CA GLY A 61 3.87 -6.50 3.78
C GLY A 61 5.23 -6.39 4.47
N GLY A 62 6.25 -5.97 3.71
CA GLY A 62 7.63 -5.89 4.19
C GLY A 62 8.24 -7.26 4.54
N GLN A 63 7.74 -8.34 3.93
CA GLN A 63 8.13 -9.73 4.17
C GLN A 63 7.98 -10.19 5.63
N TRP A 64 7.04 -9.63 6.37
CA TRP A 64 6.65 -10.14 7.69
C TRP A 64 5.61 -11.24 7.54
N GLN A 65 5.81 -12.38 8.20
CA GLN A 65 4.83 -13.45 8.24
C GLN A 65 3.58 -12.97 8.98
N ASN A 66 2.46 -12.94 8.26
CA ASN A 66 1.21 -12.50 8.86
C ASN A 66 0.78 -13.43 10.00
N GLY A 67 0.39 -12.84 11.13
CA GLY A 67 0.00 -13.57 12.34
C GLY A 67 1.16 -14.02 13.23
N ALA A 68 2.42 -13.84 12.80
CA ALA A 68 3.59 -14.17 13.62
C ALA A 68 3.51 -13.49 15.00
N LYS A 69 3.79 -14.25 16.06
CA LYS A 69 3.79 -13.76 17.45
C LYS A 69 5.15 -13.14 17.76
N LEU A 70 5.12 -11.89 18.20
CA LEU A 70 6.29 -11.07 18.49
C LEU A 70 6.16 -10.47 19.88
N ASN A 71 7.28 -10.15 20.51
CA ASN A 71 7.34 -9.41 21.76
C ASN A 71 8.58 -8.51 21.74
N TRP A 72 8.38 -7.20 21.84
CA TRP A 72 9.45 -6.20 21.79
C TRP A 72 9.70 -5.55 23.15
N GLY A 73 9.33 -6.23 24.24
CA GLY A 73 9.50 -5.75 25.62
C GLY A 73 8.25 -5.12 26.23
N ASP A 74 7.13 -5.09 25.51
CA ASP A 74 5.84 -4.51 25.97
C ASP A 74 4.66 -5.50 25.80
N GLY A 75 4.96 -6.80 25.87
CA GLY A 75 3.99 -7.88 25.76
C GLY A 75 3.85 -8.46 24.35
N ASP A 76 3.12 -9.57 24.28
CA ASP A 76 2.94 -10.33 23.05
C ASP A 76 1.94 -9.66 22.12
N PHE A 77 2.31 -9.54 20.85
CA PHE A 77 1.42 -9.08 19.79
C PHE A 77 1.56 -9.96 18.54
N SER A 78 0.61 -9.82 17.61
CA SER A 78 0.65 -10.49 16.31
C SER A 78 0.93 -9.50 15.20
N ALA A 79 1.87 -9.85 14.31
CA ALA A 79 2.11 -9.10 13.09
C ALA A 79 0.84 -9.05 12.22
N LYS A 80 0.44 -7.85 11.81
CA LYS A 80 -0.69 -7.61 10.90
C LYS A 80 -0.17 -7.10 9.54
N SER A 81 0.60 -7.95 8.87
CA SER A 81 1.28 -7.61 7.62
C SER A 81 0.42 -7.85 6.37
N THR A 82 -0.72 -8.54 6.51
CA THR A 82 -1.71 -8.73 5.44
C THR A 82 -2.98 -7.96 5.74
N GLY A 83 -3.38 -7.07 4.83
CA GLY A 83 -4.56 -6.22 5.01
C GLY A 83 -4.52 -4.94 4.19
N TRP A 84 -5.43 -4.03 4.51
CA TRP A 84 -5.58 -2.75 3.82
C TRP A 84 -5.02 -1.60 4.66
N GLY A 85 -4.40 -0.64 3.98
CA GLY A 85 -4.04 0.68 4.48
C GLY A 85 -4.49 1.77 3.51
N GLY A 86 -4.55 3.01 3.98
CA GLY A 86 -5.03 4.14 3.19
C GLY A 86 -4.11 5.35 3.29
N TYR A 87 -4.06 6.14 2.22
CA TYR A 87 -3.37 7.43 2.19
C TYR A 87 -4.26 8.52 1.59
N LEU A 88 -4.13 9.74 2.11
CA LEU A 88 -4.66 10.96 1.52
C LEU A 88 -3.48 11.83 1.10
N VAL A 89 -3.51 12.31 -0.14
CA VAL A 89 -2.45 13.15 -0.72
C VAL A 89 -3.07 14.45 -1.22
N VAL A 90 -2.46 15.57 -0.85
CA VAL A 90 -2.79 16.90 -1.38
C VAL A 90 -1.48 17.53 -1.84
N GLY A 91 -1.44 18.00 -3.09
CA GLY A 91 -0.23 18.56 -3.67
C GLY A 91 -0.51 19.61 -4.73
N TYR A 92 0.57 20.26 -5.18
CA TYR A 92 0.58 21.31 -6.19
C TYR A 92 1.61 20.96 -7.27
N ASN A 93 1.19 20.96 -8.53
CA ASN A 93 2.05 20.78 -9.70
C ASN A 93 2.62 22.15 -10.10
N PHE A 94 3.95 22.30 -10.03
CA PHE A 94 4.69 23.53 -10.33
C PHE A 94 4.82 23.78 -11.83
#